data_AF-A0A383B1X1-F1
#
_entry.id   AF-A0A383B1X1-F1
#
_cell.length_a   1.000
_cell.length_b   1.000
_cell.length_c   1.000
_cell.angle_alpha   90.00
_cell.angle_beta   90.00
_cell.angle_gamma   90.00
#
_symmetry.space_group_name_H-M   'P 1'
#
loop_
_entity.id
_entity.type
_entity.pdbx_description
1 polymer ?
#
loop_
_entity_poly.entity_id
_entity_poly.type
_entity_poly.pdbx_seq_one_letter_code
_entity_poly.pdbx_strand_id
1 'polypeptide(L)'
;MLSRPLAGTMARRIGMLVNPDAGLGGRLGFKGSDGRAAEARAAGAEDRAGPRMRQALDRCRDRLMGVEILTCSGRMGSDWIPIEHTVVFETPEQTSAKTTQDAVETLCEAGIELLLYAGGDGTTRDIIEALPDSELPVIGVPGGVKMHSGCFAASPNAAAEVLIAWLEGDLLLARTEVMDLDEDVYREGRWSVRMYGEAMMPASPRWMQGAKMRVEATGEDEVLEALGDHIQEVLVADSERLI
;
A
#
# COMPACT_ATOMS: atom_id res chain seq x y z
N MET A 1 16.86 -31.83 25.38
CA MET A 1 16.00 -31.95 24.18
C MET A 1 14.55 -31.97 24.63
N LEU A 2 13.92 -30.80 24.72
CA LEU A 2 12.48 -30.70 25.00
C LEU A 2 11.80 -30.41 23.67
N SER A 3 11.15 -31.43 23.12
CA SER A 3 10.29 -31.33 21.95
C SER A 3 9.11 -30.43 22.28
N ARG A 4 9.08 -29.26 21.67
CA ARG A 4 7.94 -28.35 21.69
C ARG A 4 6.80 -29.03 20.89
N PRO A 5 5.56 -29.10 21.41
CA PRO A 5 4.48 -29.75 20.70
C PRO A 5 4.17 -28.97 19.42
N LEU A 6 4.05 -29.69 18.30
CA LEU A 6 3.46 -29.20 17.06
C LEU A 6 2.02 -28.80 17.39
N ALA A 7 1.77 -27.50 17.53
CA ALA A 7 0.41 -26.98 17.50
C ALA A 7 -0.25 -27.49 16.22
N GLY A 8 -1.41 -28.13 16.35
CA GLY A 8 -2.16 -28.69 15.23
C GLY A 8 -2.28 -27.66 14.11
N THR A 9 -1.70 -27.95 12.96
CA THR A 9 -1.61 -27.05 11.82
C THR A 9 -2.99 -26.88 11.18
N MET A 10 -3.81 -26.01 11.75
CA MET A 10 -4.79 -25.27 10.95
C MET A 10 -3.97 -24.39 10.00
N ALA A 11 -4.31 -24.42 8.70
CA ALA A 11 -3.69 -23.57 7.70
C ALA A 11 -3.80 -22.10 8.14
N ARG A 12 -2.71 -21.33 8.00
CA ARG A 12 -2.73 -19.89 8.31
C ARG A 12 -3.69 -19.19 7.36
N ARG A 13 -4.51 -18.26 7.86
CA ARG A 13 -5.47 -17.51 7.04
C ARG A 13 -4.96 -16.11 6.73
N ILE A 14 -4.80 -15.80 5.45
CA ILE A 14 -4.37 -14.48 4.98
C ILE A 14 -5.50 -13.82 4.21
N GLY A 15 -5.90 -12.63 4.66
CA GLY A 15 -6.78 -11.77 3.89
C GLY A 15 -5.99 -11.05 2.80
N MET A 16 -6.52 -11.01 1.58
CA MET A 16 -5.93 -10.26 0.49
C MET A 16 -6.93 -9.26 -0.10
N LEU A 17 -6.50 -8.01 -0.22
CA LEU A 17 -7.31 -6.91 -0.74
C LEU A 17 -6.51 -6.02 -1.71
N VAL A 18 -7.12 -5.60 -2.80
CA VAL A 18 -6.57 -4.60 -3.72
C VAL A 18 -7.56 -3.45 -3.80
N ASN A 19 -7.13 -2.23 -3.56
CA ASN A 19 -7.90 -1.07 -3.99
C ASN A 19 -7.60 -0.84 -5.49
N PRO A 20 -8.55 -1.11 -6.41
CA PRO A 20 -8.29 -1.05 -7.84
C PRO A 20 -8.03 0.37 -8.33
N ASP A 21 -8.50 1.38 -7.60
CA ASP A 21 -8.38 2.79 -7.98
C ASP A 21 -7.05 3.40 -7.51
N ALA A 22 -6.35 2.73 -6.58
CA ALA A 22 -5.09 3.20 -6.05
C ALA A 22 -3.98 3.30 -7.12
N GLY A 23 -3.35 4.47 -7.17
CA GLY A 23 -2.20 4.74 -8.06
C GLY A 23 -2.55 5.25 -9.45
N LEU A 24 -3.84 5.38 -9.79
CA LEU A 24 -4.29 5.90 -11.10
C LEU A 24 -4.00 7.40 -11.29
N GLY A 25 -4.04 8.20 -10.21
CA GLY A 25 -3.92 9.65 -10.32
C GLY A 25 -2.56 10.16 -10.82
N GLY A 26 -1.47 9.49 -10.44
CA GLY A 26 -0.12 10.03 -10.64
C GLY A 26 0.31 10.19 -12.11
N ARG A 27 -0.26 9.43 -13.06
CA ARG A 27 0.13 9.50 -14.48
C ARG A 27 -0.53 10.67 -15.23
N LEU A 28 -1.67 11.14 -14.73
CA LEU A 28 -2.45 12.19 -15.36
C LEU A 28 -2.20 13.56 -14.72
N GLY A 29 -1.16 13.68 -13.88
CA GLY A 29 -0.94 14.85 -13.04
C GLY A 29 -2.05 15.03 -11.99
N PHE A 30 -2.91 14.03 -11.81
CA PHE A 30 -3.94 14.08 -10.80
C PHE A 30 -3.33 13.78 -9.44
N LYS A 31 -3.80 14.59 -8.53
CA LYS A 31 -3.32 14.77 -7.18
C LYS A 31 -3.92 13.69 -6.24
N GLY A 32 -4.28 12.53 -6.79
CA GLY A 32 -5.06 11.45 -6.16
C GLY A 32 -5.96 10.76 -7.19
N SER A 33 -6.52 9.59 -6.87
CA SER A 33 -7.48 8.86 -7.73
C SER A 33 -8.94 8.98 -7.28
N ASP A 34 -9.17 9.51 -6.08
CA ASP A 34 -10.47 9.48 -5.42
C ASP A 34 -11.50 10.29 -6.19
N GLY A 35 -12.64 9.64 -6.50
CA GLY A 35 -13.72 10.21 -7.30
C GLY A 35 -13.44 10.38 -8.80
N ARG A 36 -12.23 10.05 -9.28
CA ARG A 36 -11.83 10.24 -10.69
C ARG A 36 -11.27 8.99 -11.37
N ALA A 37 -11.41 7.84 -10.75
CA ALA A 37 -10.88 6.59 -11.27
C ALA A 37 -11.46 6.21 -12.65
N ALA A 38 -12.76 6.44 -12.87
CA ALA A 38 -13.40 6.21 -14.17
C ALA A 38 -12.84 7.14 -15.25
N GLU A 39 -12.65 8.42 -14.93
CA GLU A 39 -12.09 9.42 -15.83
C GLU A 39 -10.61 9.11 -16.16
N ALA A 40 -9.85 8.66 -15.16
CA ALA A 40 -8.47 8.26 -15.34
C ALA A 40 -8.32 7.06 -16.28
N ARG A 41 -9.16 6.03 -16.10
CA ARG A 41 -9.17 4.85 -17.00
C ARG A 41 -9.64 5.22 -18.40
N ALA A 42 -10.64 6.09 -18.54
CA ALA A 42 -11.08 6.62 -19.84
C ALA A 42 -9.95 7.39 -20.56
N ALA A 43 -9.05 8.04 -19.80
CA ALA A 43 -7.85 8.68 -20.30
C ALA A 43 -6.66 7.72 -20.53
N GLY A 44 -6.86 6.40 -20.41
CA GLY A 44 -5.83 5.38 -20.66
C GLY A 44 -4.94 5.04 -19.47
N ALA A 45 -5.33 5.40 -18.24
CA ALA A 45 -4.63 4.92 -17.05
C ALA A 45 -4.85 3.42 -16.85
N GLU A 46 -3.76 2.69 -16.62
CA GLU A 46 -3.77 1.26 -16.31
C GLU A 46 -3.75 1.04 -14.79
N ASP A 47 -4.40 -0.03 -14.33
CA ASP A 47 -4.43 -0.41 -12.92
C ASP A 47 -3.00 -0.67 -12.41
N ARG A 48 -2.67 -0.13 -11.22
CA ARG A 48 -1.31 -0.19 -10.67
C ARG A 48 -1.18 -1.03 -9.41
N ALA A 49 -2.20 -1.03 -8.55
CA ALA A 49 -2.19 -1.79 -7.31
C ALA A 49 -2.28 -3.31 -7.57
N GLY A 50 -3.19 -3.71 -8.46
CA GLY A 50 -3.39 -5.11 -8.84
C GLY A 50 -2.15 -5.81 -9.38
N PRO A 51 -1.49 -5.31 -10.44
CA PRO A 51 -0.27 -5.92 -10.96
C PRO A 51 0.86 -6.00 -9.93
N ARG A 52 0.92 -5.06 -8.98
CA ARG A 52 1.90 -5.09 -7.89
C ARG A 52 1.57 -6.13 -6.82
N MET A 53 0.30 -6.33 -6.50
CA MET A 53 -0.12 -7.45 -5.66
C MET A 53 0.29 -8.78 -6.29
N ARG A 54 -0.04 -8.95 -7.58
CA ARG A 54 0.38 -10.13 -8.36
C ARG A 54 1.89 -10.35 -8.29
N GLN A 55 2.68 -9.30 -8.50
CA GLN A 55 4.14 -9.36 -8.41
C GLN A 55 4.62 -9.86 -7.04
N ALA A 56 4.01 -9.39 -5.95
CA ALA A 56 4.34 -9.86 -4.60
C ALA A 56 4.01 -11.34 -4.42
N LEU A 57 2.83 -11.78 -4.88
CA LEU A 57 2.40 -13.18 -4.77
C LEU A 57 3.23 -14.12 -5.63
N ASP A 58 3.57 -13.75 -6.86
CA ASP A 58 4.43 -14.55 -7.73
C ASP A 58 5.80 -14.81 -7.09
N ARG A 59 6.30 -13.84 -6.32
CA ARG A 59 7.58 -13.94 -5.61
C ARG A 59 7.53 -14.95 -4.45
N CYS A 60 6.40 -15.10 -3.76
CA CYS A 60 6.29 -15.97 -2.58
C CYS A 60 5.40 -17.22 -2.79
N ARG A 61 4.87 -17.45 -4.00
CA ARG A 61 3.88 -18.51 -4.27
C ARG A 61 4.25 -19.89 -3.72
N ASP A 62 5.51 -20.31 -3.87
CA ASP A 62 5.97 -21.64 -3.44
C ASP A 62 6.01 -21.77 -1.91
N ARG A 63 6.02 -20.64 -1.20
CA ARG A 63 6.03 -20.57 0.27
C ARG A 63 4.61 -20.43 0.86
N LEU A 64 3.60 -20.26 0.02
CA LEU A 64 2.20 -20.15 0.42
C LEU A 64 1.45 -21.50 0.40
N MET A 65 2.17 -22.61 0.18
CA MET A 65 1.59 -23.95 0.31
C MET A 65 1.11 -24.18 1.75
N GLY A 66 -0.19 -24.46 1.91
CA GLY A 66 -0.82 -24.63 3.23
C GLY A 66 -1.24 -23.33 3.92
N VAL A 67 -1.25 -22.21 3.18
CA VAL A 67 -1.87 -20.94 3.58
C VAL A 67 -3.21 -20.83 2.86
N GLU A 68 -4.27 -20.51 3.60
CA GLU A 68 -5.59 -20.22 3.06
C GLU A 68 -5.68 -18.72 2.73
N ILE A 69 -5.77 -18.39 1.45
CA ILE A 69 -5.98 -17.00 1.01
C ILE A 69 -7.47 -16.72 0.86
N LEU A 70 -7.95 -15.73 1.61
CA LEU A 70 -9.31 -15.21 1.55
C LEU A 70 -9.29 -13.84 0.86
N THR A 71 -10.16 -13.61 -0.12
CA THR A 71 -10.12 -12.37 -0.92
C THR A 71 -11.49 -11.95 -1.45
N CYS A 72 -11.52 -10.85 -2.21
CA CYS A 72 -12.68 -10.37 -2.95
C CYS A 72 -12.71 -10.94 -4.38
N SER A 73 -13.88 -10.94 -5.03
CA SER A 73 -13.97 -11.27 -6.46
C SER A 73 -13.39 -10.15 -7.34
N GLY A 74 -13.03 -10.47 -8.59
CA GLY A 74 -12.62 -9.50 -9.60
C GLY A 74 -11.43 -8.62 -9.19
N ARG A 75 -11.52 -7.33 -9.53
CA ARG A 75 -10.42 -6.35 -9.44
C ARG A 75 -9.96 -6.02 -8.02
N MET A 76 -10.77 -6.29 -6.99
CA MET A 76 -10.33 -6.12 -5.60
C MET A 76 -9.56 -7.35 -5.07
N GLY A 77 -9.49 -8.45 -5.82
CA GLY A 77 -8.88 -9.67 -5.35
C GLY A 77 -8.53 -10.67 -6.44
N SER A 78 -9.47 -11.57 -6.76
CA SER A 78 -9.23 -12.80 -7.54
C SER A 78 -8.53 -12.60 -8.89
N ASP A 79 -8.68 -11.43 -9.53
CA ASP A 79 -8.00 -11.12 -10.80
C ASP A 79 -6.47 -11.05 -10.67
N TRP A 80 -5.94 -10.96 -9.44
CA TRP A 80 -4.51 -10.75 -9.16
C TRP A 80 -3.83 -11.95 -8.48
N ILE A 81 -4.58 -12.99 -8.11
CA ILE A 81 -4.08 -14.13 -7.33
C ILE A 81 -3.76 -15.31 -8.25
N PRO A 82 -2.48 -15.72 -8.40
CA PRO A 82 -2.06 -16.82 -9.28
C PRO A 82 -2.09 -18.20 -8.60
N ILE A 83 -2.65 -18.30 -7.40
CA ILE A 83 -2.71 -19.51 -6.57
C ILE A 83 -4.13 -19.75 -6.07
N GLU A 84 -4.35 -20.91 -5.43
CA GLU A 84 -5.64 -21.26 -4.84
C GLU A 84 -6.07 -20.22 -3.79
N HIS A 85 -7.34 -19.82 -3.85
CA HIS A 85 -7.92 -18.80 -2.99
C HIS A 85 -9.42 -19.00 -2.87
N THR A 86 -10.00 -18.41 -1.82
CA THR A 86 -11.44 -18.39 -1.56
C THR A 86 -11.94 -16.96 -1.65
N VAL A 87 -12.93 -16.73 -2.50
CA VAL A 87 -13.66 -15.46 -2.54
C VAL A 87 -14.66 -15.43 -1.39
N VAL A 88 -14.58 -14.41 -0.53
CA VAL A 88 -15.50 -14.19 0.59
C VAL A 88 -16.32 -12.91 0.45
N PHE A 89 -15.94 -12.02 -0.48
CA PHE A 89 -16.62 -10.76 -0.74
C PHE A 89 -16.82 -10.54 -2.23
N GLU A 90 -18.03 -10.13 -2.63
CA GLU A 90 -18.33 -9.83 -4.03
C GLU A 90 -18.05 -8.38 -4.37
N THR A 91 -17.15 -8.15 -5.33
CA THR A 91 -16.74 -6.81 -5.75
C THR A 91 -17.81 -6.16 -6.63
N PRO A 92 -18.34 -4.99 -6.24
CA PRO A 92 -19.28 -4.25 -7.08
C PRO A 92 -18.60 -3.69 -8.34
N GLU A 93 -19.41 -3.29 -9.32
CA GLU A 93 -18.90 -2.68 -10.57
C GLU A 93 -18.12 -1.38 -10.30
N GLN A 94 -18.55 -0.60 -9.32
CA GLN A 94 -17.90 0.62 -8.86
C GLN A 94 -17.47 0.47 -7.41
N THR A 95 -16.20 0.80 -7.15
CA THR A 95 -15.58 0.71 -5.83
C THR A 95 -15.50 2.07 -5.16
N SER A 96 -15.51 2.07 -3.84
CA SER A 96 -15.39 3.26 -3.00
C SER A 96 -14.62 2.94 -1.72
N ALA A 97 -14.33 3.97 -0.90
CA ALA A 97 -13.80 3.79 0.45
C ALA A 97 -14.69 2.86 1.27
N LYS A 98 -16.02 3.02 1.20
CA LYS A 98 -16.98 2.15 1.90
C LYS A 98 -16.90 0.70 1.42
N THR A 99 -16.71 0.48 0.12
CA THR A 99 -16.49 -0.88 -0.43
C THR A 99 -15.23 -1.52 0.14
N THR A 100 -14.17 -0.74 0.34
CA THR A 100 -12.93 -1.21 0.98
C THR A 100 -13.20 -1.60 2.43
N GLN A 101 -13.93 -0.78 3.18
CA GLN A 101 -14.30 -1.05 4.57
C GLN A 101 -15.14 -2.33 4.69
N ASP A 102 -16.20 -2.48 3.89
CA ASP A 102 -17.08 -3.66 3.90
C ASP A 102 -16.32 -4.95 3.58
N ALA A 103 -15.37 -4.87 2.63
CA ALA A 103 -14.51 -6.00 2.28
C ALA A 103 -13.57 -6.39 3.42
N VAL A 104 -12.98 -5.42 4.13
CA VAL A 104 -12.13 -5.65 5.30
C VAL A 104 -12.92 -6.32 6.43
N GLU A 105 -14.11 -5.79 6.75
CA GLU A 105 -15.00 -6.37 7.76
C GLU A 105 -15.30 -7.85 7.43
N THR A 106 -15.67 -8.15 6.18
CA THR A 106 -15.96 -9.52 5.71
C THR A 106 -14.75 -10.44 5.83
N LEU A 107 -13.55 -9.95 5.49
CA LEU A 107 -12.31 -10.71 5.63
C LEU A 107 -12.02 -11.02 7.10
N CYS A 108 -12.18 -10.04 7.99
CA CYS A 108 -12.02 -10.21 9.43
C CYS A 108 -13.02 -11.22 10.01
N GLU A 109 -14.29 -11.18 9.60
CA GLU A 109 -15.31 -12.16 10.00
C GLU A 109 -14.95 -13.59 9.56
N ALA A 110 -14.24 -13.73 8.44
CA ALA A 110 -13.73 -15.03 7.96
C ALA A 110 -12.50 -15.55 8.75
N GLY A 111 -12.02 -14.78 9.73
CA GLY A 111 -10.97 -15.20 10.67
C GLY A 111 -9.56 -15.16 10.08
N ILE A 112 -9.25 -14.13 9.29
CA ILE A 112 -7.89 -13.87 8.83
C ILE A 112 -6.97 -13.53 10.00
N GLU A 113 -5.70 -13.90 9.90
CA GLU A 113 -4.67 -13.63 10.92
C GLU A 113 -3.74 -12.47 10.51
N LEU A 114 -3.77 -12.08 9.23
CA LEU A 114 -3.03 -10.97 8.66
C LEU A 114 -3.73 -10.49 7.39
N LEU A 115 -3.74 -9.18 7.16
CA LEU A 115 -4.24 -8.56 5.93
C LEU A 115 -3.07 -8.08 5.05
N LEU A 116 -2.91 -8.70 3.89
CA LEU A 116 -2.04 -8.23 2.82
C LEU A 116 -2.87 -7.37 1.86
N TYR A 117 -2.54 -6.08 1.71
CA TYR A 117 -3.30 -5.21 0.82
C TYR A 117 -2.43 -4.45 -0.16
N ALA A 118 -2.97 -4.10 -1.34
CA ALA A 118 -2.32 -3.18 -2.28
C ALA A 118 -3.14 -1.90 -2.41
N GLY A 119 -2.49 -0.77 -2.15
CA GLY A 119 -3.19 0.52 -2.08
C GLY A 119 -2.28 1.73 -1.88
N GLY A 120 -2.92 2.82 -1.48
CA GLY A 120 -2.28 4.07 -1.04
C GLY A 120 -2.47 4.36 0.45
N ASP A 121 -1.99 5.51 0.90
CA ASP A 121 -2.22 6.00 2.28
C ASP A 121 -3.71 6.13 2.60
N GLY A 122 -4.53 6.69 1.68
CA GLY A 122 -5.99 6.70 1.83
C GLY A 122 -6.61 5.30 1.91
N THR A 123 -6.07 4.30 1.19
CA THR A 123 -6.51 2.90 1.36
C THR A 123 -6.17 2.37 2.75
N THR A 124 -5.01 2.76 3.28
CA THR A 124 -4.57 2.38 4.63
C THR A 124 -5.51 2.97 5.68
N ARG A 125 -5.86 4.25 5.53
CA ARG A 125 -6.87 4.93 6.33
C ARG A 125 -8.18 4.16 6.36
N ASP A 126 -8.72 3.84 5.18
CA ASP A 126 -9.99 3.13 5.05
C ASP A 126 -9.94 1.73 5.70
N ILE A 127 -8.80 1.03 5.58
CA ILE A 127 -8.58 -0.27 6.22
C ILE A 127 -8.59 -0.13 7.75
N ILE A 128 -7.82 0.79 8.31
CA ILE A 128 -7.72 0.94 9.77
C ILE A 128 -9.04 1.39 10.37
N GLU A 129 -9.83 2.21 9.67
CA GLU A 129 -11.18 2.58 10.11
C GLU A 129 -12.13 1.38 10.19
N ALA A 130 -11.94 0.37 9.34
CA ALA A 130 -12.78 -0.83 9.27
C ALA A 130 -12.30 -2.00 10.14
N LEU A 131 -11.06 -1.97 10.65
CA LEU A 131 -10.53 -3.09 11.43
C LEU A 131 -11.24 -3.16 12.80
N PRO A 132 -11.94 -4.27 13.11
CA PRO A 132 -12.58 -4.44 14.41
C PRO A 132 -11.56 -4.71 15.53
N ASP A 133 -10.42 -5.31 15.17
CA ASP A 133 -9.29 -5.59 16.06
C ASP A 133 -8.07 -4.81 15.58
N SER A 134 -7.62 -3.84 16.36
CA SER A 134 -6.42 -3.05 16.08
C SER A 134 -5.13 -3.88 16.15
N GLU A 135 -5.19 -5.08 16.70
CA GLU A 135 -4.04 -5.99 16.81
C GLU A 135 -3.82 -6.85 15.56
N LEU A 136 -4.79 -6.87 14.63
CA LEU A 136 -4.66 -7.58 13.37
C LEU A 136 -3.55 -6.94 12.52
N PRO A 137 -2.47 -7.67 12.20
CA PRO A 137 -1.35 -7.11 11.47
C PRO A 137 -1.70 -6.90 9.99
N VAL A 138 -1.23 -5.78 9.44
CA VAL A 138 -1.37 -5.45 8.02
C VAL A 138 -0.01 -5.33 7.34
N ILE A 139 0.07 -5.74 6.08
CA ILE A 139 1.21 -5.50 5.18
C ILE A 139 0.71 -4.75 3.96
N GLY A 140 1.21 -3.53 3.77
CA GLY A 140 0.93 -2.71 2.60
C GLY A 140 1.89 -3.00 1.44
N VAL A 141 1.35 -3.43 0.30
CA VAL A 141 2.00 -3.45 -1.00
C VAL A 141 1.81 -2.07 -1.65
N PRO A 142 2.89 -1.30 -1.90
CA PRO A 142 2.76 0.08 -2.36
C PRO A 142 2.19 0.14 -3.79
N GLY A 143 0.98 0.68 -3.96
CA GLY A 143 0.35 0.85 -5.28
C GLY A 143 0.92 2.03 -6.10
N GLY A 144 1.55 2.99 -5.42
CA GLY A 144 2.14 4.20 -5.99
C GLY A 144 3.58 4.45 -5.53
N VAL A 145 4.06 5.69 -5.71
CA VAL A 145 5.42 6.12 -5.34
C VAL A 145 5.47 7.10 -4.15
N LYS A 146 4.33 7.44 -3.55
CA LYS A 146 4.19 8.47 -2.51
C LYS A 146 3.52 7.94 -1.24
N MET A 147 4.01 6.82 -0.69
CA MET A 147 3.42 6.21 0.50
C MET A 147 4.17 6.69 1.74
N HIS A 148 3.42 7.09 2.77
CA HIS A 148 3.95 7.68 4.00
C HIS A 148 3.65 6.82 5.23
N SER A 149 2.60 6.00 5.20
CA SER A 149 2.25 5.08 6.29
C SER A 149 3.33 4.03 6.48
N GLY A 150 3.70 3.78 7.74
CA GLY A 150 4.83 2.89 8.05
C GLY A 150 4.55 1.40 7.84
N CYS A 151 3.29 1.03 7.57
CA CYS A 151 2.89 -0.35 7.27
C CYS A 151 3.14 -0.76 5.80
N PHE A 152 3.68 0.13 4.97
CA PHE A 152 4.07 -0.23 3.60
C PHE A 152 5.45 -0.89 3.56
N ALA A 153 5.56 -1.95 2.76
CA ALA A 153 6.84 -2.50 2.34
C ALA A 153 7.54 -1.56 1.33
N ALA A 154 8.86 -1.63 1.25
CA ALA A 154 9.68 -0.81 0.34
C ALA A 154 9.39 -1.09 -1.14
N SER A 155 8.87 -2.26 -1.46
CA SER A 155 8.48 -2.68 -2.81
C SER A 155 7.53 -3.87 -2.74
N PRO A 156 6.87 -4.26 -3.86
CA PRO A 156 6.10 -5.51 -3.91
C PRO A 156 6.92 -6.75 -3.54
N ASN A 157 8.17 -6.84 -4.02
CA ASN A 157 9.07 -7.93 -3.67
C ASN A 157 9.38 -7.91 -2.16
N ALA A 158 9.58 -6.73 -1.57
CA ALA A 158 9.81 -6.61 -0.13
C ALA A 158 8.58 -7.06 0.68
N ALA A 159 7.36 -6.75 0.23
CA ALA A 159 6.14 -7.23 0.87
C ALA A 159 6.07 -8.77 0.89
N ALA A 160 6.50 -9.41 -0.19
CA ALA A 160 6.59 -10.87 -0.26
C ALA A 160 7.56 -11.44 0.78
N GLU A 161 8.74 -10.83 0.95
CA GLU A 161 9.73 -11.25 1.95
C GLU A 161 9.21 -11.04 3.39
N VAL A 162 8.48 -9.95 3.65
CA VAL A 162 7.83 -9.69 4.95
C VAL A 162 6.77 -10.76 5.25
N LEU A 163 5.92 -11.09 4.27
CA LEU A 163 4.90 -12.11 4.42
C LEU A 163 5.52 -13.48 4.72
N ILE A 164 6.57 -13.87 3.98
CA ILE A 164 7.29 -15.14 4.21
C ILE A 164 7.86 -15.18 5.63
N ALA A 165 8.62 -14.16 6.04
CA ALA A 165 9.25 -14.13 7.35
C ALA A 165 8.22 -14.12 8.50
N TRP A 166 7.07 -13.47 8.30
CA TRP A 166 5.97 -13.54 9.27
C TRP A 166 5.34 -14.94 9.35
N LEU A 167 5.08 -15.59 8.20
CA LEU A 167 4.57 -16.97 8.16
C LEU A 167 5.52 -17.98 8.82
N GLU A 168 6.83 -17.75 8.71
CA GLU A 168 7.88 -18.55 9.36
C GLU A 168 7.98 -18.28 10.88
N GLY A 169 7.40 -17.18 11.37
CA GLY A 169 7.45 -16.78 12.78
C GLY A 169 8.71 -15.98 13.16
N ASP A 170 9.43 -15.44 12.17
CA ASP A 170 10.69 -14.72 12.36
C ASP A 170 10.50 -13.24 12.67
N LEU A 171 9.28 -12.70 12.51
CA LEU A 171 8.96 -11.30 12.75
C LEU A 171 8.05 -11.14 13.98
N LEU A 172 8.43 -10.21 14.86
CA LEU A 172 7.54 -9.68 15.89
C LEU A 172 6.61 -8.64 15.29
N LEU A 173 5.47 -8.39 15.94
CA LEU A 173 4.58 -7.30 15.56
C LEU A 173 5.02 -5.98 16.24
N ALA A 174 4.80 -4.87 15.55
CA ALA A 174 4.99 -3.52 16.10
C ALA A 174 3.90 -2.58 15.60
N ARG A 175 3.65 -1.51 16.38
CA ARG A 175 2.77 -0.41 15.98
C ARG A 175 3.51 0.55 15.05
N THR A 176 2.79 1.11 14.10
CA THR A 176 3.33 2.12 13.18
C THR A 176 2.29 3.19 12.87
N GLU A 177 2.77 4.37 12.49
CA GLU A 177 1.90 5.49 12.14
C GLU A 177 1.24 5.25 10.78
N VAL A 178 -0.07 5.50 10.72
CA VAL A 178 -0.81 5.65 9.49
C VAL A 178 -0.91 7.12 9.18
N MET A 179 -0.36 7.49 8.04
CA MET A 179 -0.25 8.86 7.58
C MET A 179 -1.19 9.05 6.41
N ASP A 180 -1.81 10.21 6.31
CA ASP A 180 -2.62 10.55 5.14
C ASP A 180 -2.53 12.04 4.81
N LEU A 181 -2.86 12.37 3.57
CA LEU A 181 -2.88 13.74 3.08
C LEU A 181 -4.10 14.47 3.67
N ASP A 182 -3.88 15.69 4.16
CA ASP A 182 -4.97 16.57 4.54
C ASP A 182 -5.63 17.13 3.28
N GLU A 183 -6.72 16.48 2.85
CA GLU A 183 -7.44 16.82 1.62
C GLU A 183 -8.00 18.26 1.61
N ASP A 184 -8.31 18.86 2.77
CA ASP A 184 -8.82 20.22 2.84
C ASP A 184 -7.70 21.24 2.59
N VAL A 185 -6.57 21.08 3.28
CA VAL A 185 -5.35 21.87 3.05
C VAL A 185 -4.84 21.68 1.62
N TYR A 186 -5.08 20.49 1.06
CA TYR A 186 -4.71 20.14 -0.29
C TYR A 186 -5.55 20.80 -1.37
N ARG A 187 -6.86 20.99 -1.15
CA ARG A 187 -7.72 21.78 -2.06
C ARG A 187 -7.26 23.24 -2.15
N GLU A 188 -6.60 23.74 -1.11
CA GLU A 188 -5.97 25.07 -1.09
C GLU A 188 -4.58 25.10 -1.74
N GLY A 189 -4.13 23.99 -2.34
CA GLY A 189 -2.85 23.90 -3.05
C GLY A 189 -1.64 23.61 -2.15
N ARG A 190 -1.83 23.46 -0.84
CA ARG A 190 -0.75 23.18 0.13
C ARG A 190 -0.60 21.69 0.41
N TRP A 191 0.63 21.20 0.50
CA TRP A 191 0.91 19.79 0.82
C TRP A 191 1.09 19.61 2.33
N SER A 192 0.16 18.91 2.98
CA SER A 192 0.23 18.60 4.41
C SER A 192 -0.12 17.13 4.66
N VAL A 193 0.83 16.38 5.23
CA VAL A 193 0.62 14.97 5.62
C VAL A 193 0.51 14.90 7.14
N ARG A 194 -0.61 14.36 7.63
CA ARG A 194 -0.93 14.24 9.06
C ARG A 194 -1.05 12.78 9.47
N MET A 195 -0.77 12.51 10.75
CA MET A 195 -1.05 11.20 11.34
C MET A 195 -2.57 11.04 11.47
N TYR A 196 -3.10 9.96 10.90
CA TYR A 196 -4.51 9.60 10.99
C TYR A 196 -4.76 8.59 12.12
N GLY A 197 -3.85 7.64 12.31
CA GLY A 197 -3.99 6.61 13.32
C GLY A 197 -2.75 5.73 13.41
N GLU A 198 -2.94 4.52 13.94
CA GLU A 198 -1.89 3.52 14.09
C GLU A 198 -2.34 2.18 13.52
N ALA A 199 -1.39 1.39 13.03
CA ALA A 199 -1.61 0.04 12.55
C ALA A 199 -0.61 -0.94 13.17
N MET A 200 -1.03 -2.18 13.37
CA MET A 200 -0.10 -3.27 13.67
C MET A 200 0.49 -3.83 12.38
N MET A 201 1.79 -4.13 12.40
CA MET A 201 2.50 -4.69 11.24
C MET A 201 3.66 -5.60 11.66
N PRO A 202 4.05 -6.58 10.83
CA PRO A 202 5.27 -7.34 11.06
C PRO A 202 6.51 -6.44 10.98
N ALA A 203 7.23 -6.32 12.09
CA ALA A 203 8.36 -5.43 12.24
C ALA A 203 9.59 -5.95 11.49
N SER A 204 9.79 -5.50 10.25
CA SER A 204 11.01 -5.76 9.49
C SER A 204 11.68 -4.44 9.07
N PRO A 205 12.74 -4.00 9.79
CA PRO A 205 13.53 -2.83 9.40
C PRO A 205 14.16 -2.95 8.01
N ARG A 206 14.33 -4.18 7.50
CA ARG A 206 14.97 -4.47 6.22
C ARG A 206 14.04 -4.24 5.02
N TRP A 207 12.75 -4.50 5.20
CA TRP A 207 11.79 -4.58 4.09
C TRP A 207 10.63 -3.60 4.21
N MET A 208 10.35 -3.10 5.41
CA MET A 208 9.33 -2.07 5.65
C MET A 208 9.93 -0.68 5.42
N GLN A 209 9.13 0.27 4.92
CA GLN A 209 9.63 1.60 4.57
C GLN A 209 10.14 2.39 5.77
N GLY A 210 9.77 2.01 7.00
CA GLY A 210 10.10 2.74 8.22
C GLY A 210 9.44 4.12 8.21
N ALA A 211 9.04 4.63 9.38
CA ALA A 211 8.69 6.04 9.48
C ALA A 211 9.96 6.84 9.12
N LYS A 212 9.96 7.49 7.95
CA LYS A 212 11.05 8.41 7.60
C LYS A 212 11.05 9.49 8.68
N MET A 213 12.08 9.50 9.53
CA MET A 213 12.44 10.68 10.31
C MET A 213 12.44 11.85 9.32
N ARG A 214 11.54 12.81 9.54
CA ARG A 214 11.50 14.04 8.75
C ARG A 214 12.81 14.77 9.00
N VAL A 215 13.76 14.64 8.09
CA VAL A 215 14.49 15.82 7.67
C VAL A 215 13.43 16.65 6.95
N GLU A 216 13.12 17.85 7.46
CA GLU A 216 12.44 18.86 6.65
C GLU A 216 13.20 18.90 5.33
N ALA A 217 12.61 18.33 4.28
CA ALA A 217 12.98 18.73 2.95
C ALA A 217 12.57 20.20 2.93
N THR A 218 13.57 21.08 3.04
CA THR A 218 13.51 22.43 2.51
C THR A 218 12.63 22.36 1.25
N GLY A 219 11.53 23.12 1.27
CA GLY A 219 10.38 22.88 0.42
C GLY A 219 10.82 22.64 -1.03
N GLU A 220 10.10 21.80 -1.77
CA GLU A 220 10.36 21.59 -3.21
C GLU A 220 10.50 22.94 -3.95
N ASP A 221 9.88 24.01 -3.44
CA ASP A 221 10.07 25.40 -3.86
C ASP A 221 11.52 25.91 -3.76
N GLU A 222 12.26 25.65 -2.67
CA GLU A 222 13.69 26.03 -2.54
C GLU A 222 14.58 25.21 -3.48
N VAL A 223 14.24 23.93 -3.71
CA VAL A 223 14.96 23.10 -4.68
C VAL A 223 14.69 23.57 -6.11
N LEU A 224 13.45 23.98 -6.41
CA LEU A 224 13.06 24.55 -7.69
C LEU A 224 13.67 25.94 -7.91
N GLU A 225 13.74 26.79 -6.88
CA GLU A 225 14.46 28.07 -6.91
C GLU A 225 15.95 27.85 -7.14
N ALA A 226 16.59 26.94 -6.39
CA ALA A 226 17.99 26.62 -6.58
C ALA A 226 18.29 26.03 -7.97
N LEU A 227 17.38 25.21 -8.52
CA LEU A 227 17.49 24.74 -9.91
C LEU A 227 17.27 25.87 -10.91
N GLY A 228 16.35 26.79 -10.65
CA GLY A 228 16.09 27.98 -11.46
C GLY A 228 17.31 28.89 -11.51
N ASP A 229 17.88 29.21 -10.34
CA ASP A 229 19.10 30.00 -10.19
C ASP A 229 20.28 29.33 -10.89
N HIS A 230 20.44 28.01 -10.74
CA HIS A 230 21.51 27.27 -11.40
C HIS A 230 21.37 27.27 -12.93
N ILE A 231 20.15 27.08 -13.45
CA ILE A 231 19.88 27.19 -14.89
C ILE A 231 20.17 28.61 -15.38
N GLN A 232 19.83 29.63 -14.59
CA GLN A 232 20.09 31.02 -14.93
C GLN A 232 21.60 31.33 -14.93
N GLU A 233 22.37 30.85 -13.96
CA GLU A 233 23.83 30.97 -13.93
C GLU A 233 24.47 30.27 -15.14
N VAL A 234 24.05 29.05 -15.47
CA VAL A 234 24.57 28.30 -16.62
C VAL A 234 24.23 29.00 -17.94
N LEU A 235 23.00 29.52 -18.08
CA LEU A 235 22.59 30.25 -19.29
C LEU A 235 23.25 31.62 -19.43
N VAL A 236 23.54 32.30 -18.31
CA VAL A 236 24.25 33.60 -18.32
C VAL A 236 25.74 33.40 -18.60
N ALA A 237 26.34 32.31 -18.09
CA ALA A 237 27.72 31.95 -18.35
C ALA A 237 27.97 31.51 -19.81
N ASP A 238 26.93 31.10 -20.55
CA ASP A 238 27.03 30.62 -21.94
C ASP A 238 26.51 31.63 -22.97
N SER A 239 26.54 32.93 -22.63
CA SER A 239 26.16 34.03 -23.54
C SER A 239 27.14 34.25 -24.72
N GLU A 240 28.22 33.47 -24.81
CA GLU A 240 29.15 33.48 -25.96
C GLU A 240 29.08 32.23 -26.88
N ARG A 241 28.11 31.32 -26.72
CA ARG A 241 27.99 30.13 -27.61
C ARG A 241 26.63 29.91 -28.27
N LEU A 242 25.88 30.98 -28.51
CA LEU A 242 24.79 30.98 -29.48
C LEU A 242 25.22 31.59 -30.82
N ILE A 243 26.28 31.04 -31.42
CA ILE A 243 26.53 30.96 -32.87
C ILE A 243 27.28 29.64 -33.17
#